data_AF-A0A858RA79-F1
#
_entry.id   AF-A0A858RA79-F1
#
_cell.length_a   1.000
_cell.length_b   1.000
_cell.length_c   1.000
_cell.angle_alpha   90.00
_cell.angle_beta   90.00
_cell.angle_gamma   90.00
#
_symmetry.space_group_name_H-M   'P 1'
#
loop_
_entity.id
_entity.type
_entity.pdbx_description
1 polymer ?
#
loop_
_entity_poly.entity_id
_entity_poly.type
_entity_poly.pdbx_seq_one_letter_code
_entity_poly.pdbx_strand_id
1 'polypeptide(L)'
;MSAQTNQRTKKRNQLNVRLSDKSDFQLELIRMKKALNQTSALEVTIESYVDGLELSSEGLTWQDIWHADPAIREFRLLLCDRIWLEHNRQELRDFIKEHHEYFFFGGFGVRPNESAFKVFYSRKDEIMKYWRSGNGFDLNALHRTLQAELVRRGVQFARSESVDELMDTDQIAE
;
A
#
# COMPACT_ATOMS: atom_id res chain seq x y z
N MET A 1 30.74 -13.92 30.09
CA MET A 1 29.96 -12.70 29.77
C MET A 1 28.82 -13.12 28.87
N SER A 2 27.63 -13.32 29.42
CA SER A 2 26.47 -13.82 28.68
C SER A 2 25.66 -12.64 28.17
N ALA A 3 25.60 -12.46 26.86
CA ALA A 3 24.79 -11.44 26.22
C ALA A 3 23.30 -11.77 26.40
N GLN A 4 22.59 -10.95 27.19
CA GLN A 4 21.13 -10.96 27.23
C GLN A 4 20.59 -10.34 25.93
N THR A 5 20.12 -11.18 25.03
CA THR A 5 19.36 -10.76 23.85
C THR A 5 18.01 -10.23 24.32
N ASN A 6 17.86 -8.91 24.38
CA ASN A 6 16.58 -8.23 24.59
C ASN A 6 15.64 -8.53 23.41
N GLN A 7 14.85 -9.60 23.52
CA GLN A 7 13.68 -9.82 22.66
C GLN A 7 12.63 -8.74 22.98
N ARG A 8 12.63 -7.66 22.21
CA ARG A 8 11.52 -6.69 22.19
C ARG A 8 10.25 -7.42 21.79
N THR A 9 9.35 -7.65 22.74
CA THR A 9 8.00 -8.16 22.50
C THR A 9 7.26 -7.17 21.59
N LYS A 10 7.01 -7.58 20.33
CA LYS A 10 6.27 -6.80 19.34
C LYS A 10 4.86 -6.55 19.90
N LYS A 11 4.45 -5.27 20.01
CA LYS A 11 3.09 -4.92 20.45
C LYS A 11 2.07 -5.64 19.57
N ARG A 12 1.24 -6.50 20.16
CA ARG A 12 0.13 -7.17 19.47
C ARG A 12 -1.09 -6.25 19.46
N ASN A 13 -1.78 -6.17 18.32
CA ASN A 13 -3.07 -5.49 18.26
C ASN A 13 -4.10 -6.34 19.01
N GLN A 14 -4.88 -5.72 19.89
CA GLN A 14 -5.95 -6.41 20.61
C GLN A 14 -7.23 -6.36 19.78
N LEU A 15 -7.81 -7.54 19.53
CA LEU A 15 -9.09 -7.69 18.84
C LEU A 15 -10.13 -8.19 19.85
N ASN A 16 -11.27 -7.51 19.93
CA ASN A 16 -12.41 -7.95 20.72
C ASN A 16 -13.59 -8.24 19.77
N VAL A 17 -14.01 -9.50 19.71
CA VAL A 17 -15.06 -9.97 18.79
C VAL A 17 -16.17 -10.64 19.59
N ARG A 18 -17.41 -10.33 19.25
CA ARG A 18 -18.58 -11.09 19.73
C ARG A 18 -18.90 -12.17 18.70
N LEU A 19 -18.79 -13.43 19.09
CA LEU A 19 -19.11 -14.57 18.25
C LEU A 19 -20.52 -15.06 18.58
N SER A 20 -21.21 -15.62 17.57
CA SER A 20 -22.40 -16.43 17.83
C SER A 20 -22.01 -17.75 18.47
N ASP A 21 -22.93 -18.37 19.23
CA ASP A 21 -22.70 -19.68 19.87
C ASP A 21 -22.16 -20.74 18.90
N LYS A 22 -22.68 -20.74 17.67
CA LYS A 22 -22.21 -21.64 16.59
C LYS A 22 -20.74 -21.39 16.23
N SER A 23 -20.33 -20.13 16.10
CA SER A 23 -18.97 -19.78 15.70
C SER A 23 -17.97 -20.03 16.84
N ASP A 24 -18.40 -19.80 18.08
CA ASP A 24 -17.61 -20.11 19.27
C ASP A 24 -17.35 -21.61 19.39
N PHE A 25 -18.39 -22.43 19.20
CA PHE A 25 -18.25 -23.89 19.15
C PHE A 25 -17.31 -24.36 18.02
N GLN A 26 -17.42 -23.78 16.81
CA GLN A 26 -16.50 -24.09 15.70
C GLN A 26 -15.04 -23.76 16.05
N LEU A 27 -14.80 -22.63 16.70
CA LEU A 27 -13.47 -22.23 17.14
C LEU A 27 -12.92 -23.16 18.23
N GLU A 28 -13.77 -23.59 19.17
CA GLU A 28 -13.43 -24.57 20.21
C GLU A 28 -12.99 -25.91 19.60
N LEU A 29 -13.72 -26.43 18.61
CA LEU A 29 -13.33 -27.66 17.91
C LEU A 29 -11.95 -27.55 17.25
N ILE A 30 -11.64 -26.42 16.61
CA ILE A 30 -10.33 -26.18 16.00
C ILE A 30 -9.22 -26.16 17.07
N ARG A 31 -9.47 -25.47 18.20
CA ARG A 31 -8.53 -25.42 19.33
C ARG A 31 -8.21 -26.80 19.86
N MET A 32 -9.22 -27.63 20.10
CA MET A 32 -9.05 -29.00 20.59
C MET A 32 -8.30 -29.87 19.57
N LYS A 33 -8.68 -29.78 18.28
CA LYS A 33 -8.09 -30.61 17.22
C LYS A 33 -6.62 -30.28 16.95
N LYS A 34 -6.24 -28.99 17.02
CA LYS A 34 -4.88 -28.51 16.72
C LYS A 34 -4.05 -28.20 17.99
N ALA A 35 -4.59 -28.44 19.17
CA ALA A 35 -3.98 -28.08 20.46
C ALA A 35 -3.53 -26.61 20.56
N LEU A 36 -4.38 -25.69 20.06
CA LEU A 36 -4.11 -24.25 20.02
C LEU A 36 -4.91 -23.49 21.10
N ASN A 37 -4.35 -22.35 21.55
CA ASN A 37 -5.15 -21.37 22.29
C ASN A 37 -6.15 -20.67 21.33
N GLN A 38 -7.14 -19.97 21.89
CA GLN A 38 -8.20 -19.34 21.10
C GLN A 38 -7.69 -18.32 20.09
N THR A 39 -6.69 -17.52 20.45
CA THR A 39 -6.07 -16.54 19.57
C THR A 39 -5.36 -17.21 18.40
N SER A 40 -4.51 -18.21 18.66
CA SER A 40 -3.79 -18.94 17.62
C SER A 40 -4.73 -19.74 16.72
N ALA A 41 -5.81 -20.30 17.26
CA ALA A 41 -6.83 -20.96 16.45
C ALA A 41 -7.53 -19.97 15.50
N LEU A 42 -7.82 -18.75 15.97
CA LEU A 42 -8.41 -17.69 15.15
C LEU A 42 -7.44 -17.22 14.06
N GLU A 43 -6.17 -16.94 14.42
CA GLU A 43 -5.12 -16.53 13.49
C GLU A 43 -4.93 -17.57 12.36
N VAL A 44 -4.77 -18.84 12.71
CA VAL A 44 -4.63 -19.93 11.73
C VAL A 44 -5.86 -20.06 10.83
N THR A 45 -7.06 -19.84 11.38
CA THR A 45 -8.31 -19.89 10.59
C THR A 45 -8.38 -18.74 9.59
N ILE A 46 -8.00 -17.53 10.01
CA ILE A 46 -7.91 -16.36 9.12
C ILE A 46 -6.86 -16.60 8.04
N GLU A 47 -5.65 -17.03 8.41
CA GLU A 47 -4.57 -17.32 7.45
C GLU A 47 -5.03 -18.38 6.44
N SER A 48 -5.59 -19.50 6.90
CA SER A 48 -6.08 -20.57 6.02
C SER A 48 -7.19 -20.09 5.06
N TYR A 49 -8.05 -19.19 5.52
CA TYR A 49 -9.11 -18.62 4.67
C TYR A 49 -8.53 -17.66 3.63
N VAL A 50 -7.63 -16.78 4.05
CA VAL A 50 -7.03 -15.76 3.17
C VAL A 50 -6.06 -16.39 2.17
N ASP A 51 -5.36 -17.47 2.54
CA ASP A 51 -4.54 -18.28 1.62
C ASP A 51 -5.35 -18.84 0.43
N GLY A 52 -6.64 -19.08 0.62
CA GLY A 52 -7.54 -19.58 -0.43
C GLY A 52 -8.14 -18.50 -1.33
N LEU A 53 -7.85 -17.21 -1.10
CA LEU A 53 -8.42 -16.12 -1.88
C LEU A 53 -7.58 -15.84 -3.13
N GLU A 54 -8.22 -15.86 -4.30
CA GLU A 54 -7.63 -15.38 -5.55
C GLU A 54 -7.72 -13.85 -5.62
N LEU A 55 -6.62 -13.16 -5.33
CA LEU A 55 -6.61 -11.69 -5.22
C LEU A 55 -6.32 -10.99 -6.55
N SER A 56 -5.71 -11.69 -7.51
CA SER A 56 -5.60 -11.19 -8.89
C SER A 56 -5.74 -12.28 -9.94
N SER A 57 -6.00 -11.87 -11.19
CA SER A 57 -5.96 -12.75 -12.36
C SER A 57 -4.57 -13.36 -12.62
N GLU A 58 -3.52 -12.69 -12.16
CA GLU A 58 -2.12 -13.14 -12.27
C GLU A 58 -1.68 -14.05 -11.12
N GLY A 59 -2.59 -14.39 -10.20
CA GLY A 59 -2.31 -15.30 -9.08
C GLY A 59 -1.57 -14.66 -7.91
N LEU A 60 -1.71 -13.34 -7.72
CA LEU A 60 -1.16 -12.67 -6.53
C LEU A 60 -1.83 -13.22 -5.27
N THR A 61 -1.01 -13.48 -4.25
CA THR A 61 -1.44 -13.92 -2.93
C THR A 61 -1.44 -12.76 -1.94
N TRP A 62 -2.03 -12.95 -0.75
CA TRP A 62 -2.00 -11.92 0.28
C TRP A 62 -0.58 -11.63 0.78
N GLN A 63 0.33 -12.59 0.68
CA GLN A 63 1.73 -12.44 1.09
C GLN A 63 2.46 -11.46 0.17
N ASP A 64 2.13 -11.46 -1.12
CA ASP A 64 2.66 -10.50 -2.09
C ASP A 64 2.20 -9.07 -1.79
N ILE A 65 0.99 -8.91 -1.25
CA ILE A 65 0.41 -7.61 -0.88
C ILE A 65 0.93 -7.16 0.49
N TRP A 66 1.20 -8.08 1.41
CA TRP A 66 1.57 -7.75 2.78
C TRP A 66 2.90 -6.99 2.83
N HIS A 67 2.87 -5.85 3.52
CA HIS A 67 4.04 -5.06 3.80
C HIS A 67 3.90 -4.39 5.19
N ALA A 68 5.02 -4.17 5.88
CA ALA A 68 5.01 -3.53 7.21
C ALA A 68 4.54 -2.07 7.14
N ASP A 69 4.94 -1.37 6.08
CA ASP A 69 4.49 -0.02 5.75
C ASP A 69 3.04 -0.03 5.20
N PRO A 70 2.08 0.66 5.85
CA PRO A 70 0.71 0.77 5.38
C PRO A 70 0.57 1.38 3.97
N ALA A 71 1.45 2.31 3.58
CA ALA A 71 1.39 2.93 2.27
C ALA A 71 1.65 1.90 1.17
N ILE A 72 2.71 1.10 1.30
CA ILE A 72 3.01 0.05 0.31
C ILE A 72 1.90 -1.00 0.27
N ARG A 73 1.39 -1.40 1.43
CA ARG A 73 0.30 -2.37 1.50
C ARG A 73 -0.96 -1.86 0.79
N GLU A 74 -1.33 -0.59 1.00
CA GLU A 74 -2.43 0.03 0.27
C GLU A 74 -2.13 0.07 -1.23
N PHE A 75 -0.92 0.47 -1.63
CA PHE A 75 -0.56 0.55 -3.05
C PHE A 75 -0.71 -0.79 -3.75
N ARG A 76 -0.14 -1.87 -3.19
CA ARG A 76 -0.25 -3.22 -3.74
C ARG A 76 -1.69 -3.71 -3.77
N LEU A 77 -2.48 -3.40 -2.74
CA LEU A 77 -3.91 -3.70 -2.71
C LEU A 77 -4.64 -3.01 -3.87
N LEU A 78 -4.33 -1.75 -4.17
CA LEU A 78 -4.92 -1.02 -5.29
C LEU A 78 -4.56 -1.61 -6.66
N LEU A 79 -3.56 -2.47 -6.78
CA LEU A 79 -3.23 -3.16 -8.04
C LEU A 79 -4.00 -4.47 -8.24
N CYS A 80 -4.69 -4.97 -7.20
CA CYS A 80 -5.42 -6.23 -7.26
C CYS A 80 -6.76 -6.05 -8.01
N ASP A 81 -6.93 -6.73 -9.13
CA ASP A 81 -8.12 -6.59 -10.00
C ASP A 81 -9.35 -7.37 -9.49
N ARG A 82 -9.18 -8.33 -8.57
CA ARG A 82 -10.26 -9.21 -8.08
C ARG A 82 -10.79 -8.85 -6.70
N ILE A 83 -10.35 -7.75 -6.11
CA ILE A 83 -10.88 -7.29 -4.83
C ILE A 83 -11.91 -6.19 -5.02
N TRP A 84 -12.95 -6.19 -4.19
CA TRP A 84 -13.85 -5.06 -4.12
C TRP A 84 -13.20 -3.91 -3.34
N LEU A 85 -13.14 -2.73 -3.94
CA LEU A 85 -12.66 -1.51 -3.33
C LEU A 85 -13.81 -0.61 -2.92
N GLU A 86 -13.75 -0.05 -1.73
CA GLU A 86 -14.63 1.05 -1.34
C GLU A 86 -14.42 2.26 -2.25
N HIS A 87 -15.44 3.12 -2.36
CA HIS A 87 -15.42 4.28 -3.25
C HIS A 87 -14.14 5.13 -3.15
N ASN A 88 -13.73 5.51 -1.94
CA ASN A 88 -12.50 6.32 -1.72
C ASN A 88 -11.22 5.62 -2.23
N ARG A 89 -11.17 4.28 -2.16
CA ARG A 89 -10.04 3.49 -2.65
C ARG A 89 -10.08 3.35 -4.16
N GLN A 90 -11.28 3.21 -4.73
CA GLN A 90 -11.47 3.20 -6.17
C GLN A 90 -11.03 4.53 -6.79
N GLU A 91 -11.44 5.66 -6.22
CA GLU A 91 -10.96 6.98 -6.66
C GLU A 91 -9.44 7.10 -6.60
N LEU A 92 -8.83 6.60 -5.51
CA LEU A 92 -7.37 6.60 -5.38
C LEU A 92 -6.69 5.71 -6.45
N ARG A 93 -7.26 4.54 -6.75
CA ARG A 93 -6.80 3.70 -7.86
C ARG A 93 -6.88 4.43 -9.19
N ASP A 94 -7.99 5.13 -9.43
CA ASP A 94 -8.20 5.87 -10.68
C ASP A 94 -7.19 7.00 -10.83
N PHE A 95 -6.94 7.77 -9.75
CA PHE A 95 -5.88 8.77 -9.71
C PHE A 95 -4.50 8.19 -10.02
N ILE A 96 -4.13 7.07 -9.38
CA ILE A 96 -2.85 6.40 -9.63
C ILE A 96 -2.74 5.92 -11.08
N LYS A 97 -3.85 5.46 -11.67
CA LYS A 97 -3.88 4.99 -13.06
C LYS A 97 -3.75 6.14 -14.04
N GLU A 98 -4.42 7.26 -13.79
CA GLU A 98 -4.32 8.49 -14.57
C GLU A 98 -2.88 9.03 -14.55
N HIS A 99 -2.22 8.98 -13.39
CA HIS A 99 -0.87 9.51 -13.17
C HIS A 99 0.19 8.41 -13.02
N HIS A 100 0.04 7.31 -13.76
CA HIS A 100 0.86 6.11 -13.58
C HIS A 100 2.36 6.36 -13.82
N GLU A 101 2.74 7.32 -14.65
CA GLU A 101 4.13 7.69 -14.92
C GLU A 101 4.92 8.06 -13.64
N TYR A 102 4.21 8.53 -12.61
CA TYR A 102 4.80 8.85 -11.32
C TYR A 102 4.95 7.61 -10.42
N PHE A 103 3.95 6.73 -10.47
CA PHE A 103 3.82 5.59 -9.56
C PHE A 103 4.44 4.30 -10.09
N PHE A 104 4.84 4.26 -11.35
CA PHE A 104 5.44 3.09 -11.98
C PHE A 104 6.62 3.49 -12.87
N PHE A 105 7.63 2.63 -12.90
CA PHE A 105 8.67 2.69 -13.91
C PHE A 105 8.15 1.95 -15.16
N GLY A 106 7.68 2.71 -16.16
CA GLY A 106 7.05 2.19 -17.37
C GLY A 106 5.53 2.28 -17.30
N GLY A 107 4.83 1.26 -17.79
CA GLY A 107 3.36 1.22 -17.79
C GLY A 107 2.76 0.93 -16.41
N PHE A 108 1.47 1.24 -16.26
CA PHE A 108 0.69 0.92 -15.05
C PHE A 108 0.81 -0.57 -14.69
N GLY A 109 1.16 -0.85 -13.43
CA GLY A 109 1.31 -2.22 -12.90
C GLY A 109 2.65 -2.91 -13.19
N VAL A 110 3.48 -2.41 -14.12
CA VAL A 110 4.69 -3.12 -14.57
C VAL A 110 5.78 -3.13 -13.49
N ARG A 111 6.15 -1.95 -12.98
CA ARG A 111 7.19 -1.84 -11.95
C ARG A 111 6.84 -0.73 -10.96
N PRO A 112 6.13 -1.04 -9.87
CA PRO A 112 5.70 -0.05 -8.89
C PRO A 112 6.87 0.73 -8.29
N ASN A 113 6.73 2.05 -8.24
CA ASN A 113 7.63 2.97 -7.55
C ASN A 113 7.10 3.22 -6.13
N GLU A 114 7.35 2.25 -5.24
CA GLU A 114 6.85 2.28 -3.86
C GLU A 114 7.32 3.51 -3.07
N SER A 115 8.50 4.05 -3.38
CA SER A 115 9.02 5.25 -2.73
C SER A 115 8.22 6.50 -3.12
N ALA A 116 7.95 6.66 -4.43
CA ALA A 116 7.09 7.73 -4.92
C ALA A 116 5.69 7.67 -4.29
N PHE A 117 5.14 6.45 -4.19
CA PHE A 117 3.86 6.24 -3.54
C PHE A 117 3.90 6.59 -2.05
N LYS A 118 4.93 6.19 -1.29
CA LYS A 118 5.07 6.55 0.14
C LYS A 118 5.05 8.05 0.37
N VAL A 119 5.73 8.81 -0.48
CA VAL A 119 5.76 10.27 -0.38
C VAL A 119 4.39 10.86 -0.67
N PHE A 120 3.76 10.44 -1.76
CA PHE A 120 2.37 10.78 -2.06
C PHE A 120 1.44 10.44 -0.88
N TYR A 121 1.57 9.24 -0.31
CA TYR A 121 0.69 8.71 0.73
C TYR A 121 0.67 9.59 1.98
N SER A 122 1.80 10.23 2.31
CA SER A 122 1.90 11.15 3.45
C SER A 122 1.05 12.43 3.31
N ARG A 123 0.62 12.76 2.09
CA ARG A 123 -0.23 13.92 1.76
C ARG A 123 -1.45 13.54 0.93
N LYS A 124 -1.82 12.25 0.89
CA LYS A 124 -2.84 11.73 -0.04
C LYS A 124 -4.16 12.48 0.06
N ASP A 125 -4.62 12.81 1.27
CA ASP A 125 -5.95 13.39 1.45
C ASP A 125 -6.00 14.83 0.91
N GLU A 126 -4.92 15.58 1.07
CA GLU A 126 -4.76 16.93 0.51
C GLU A 126 -4.72 16.88 -1.02
N ILE A 127 -3.92 15.97 -1.58
CA ILE A 127 -3.76 15.81 -3.03
C ILE A 127 -5.07 15.33 -3.67
N MET A 128 -5.71 14.31 -3.10
CA MET A 128 -7.00 13.80 -3.58
C MET A 128 -8.09 14.86 -3.49
N LYS A 129 -8.11 15.68 -2.43
CA LYS A 129 -9.05 16.81 -2.32
C LYS A 129 -8.84 17.82 -3.45
N TYR A 130 -7.58 18.13 -3.77
CA TYR A 130 -7.26 19.05 -4.86
C TYR A 130 -7.68 18.46 -6.21
N TRP A 131 -7.33 17.21 -6.49
CA TRP A 131 -7.71 16.51 -7.73
C TRP A 131 -9.24 16.48 -7.93
N ARG A 132 -10.00 16.12 -6.89
CA ARG A 132 -11.48 16.14 -6.91
C ARG A 132 -12.08 17.52 -7.19
N SER A 133 -11.37 18.61 -6.89
CA SER A 133 -11.86 19.97 -7.11
C SER A 133 -11.86 20.39 -8.58
N GLY A 134 -11.21 19.63 -9.47
CA GLY A 134 -11.17 19.88 -10.92
C GLY A 134 -10.40 21.15 -11.34
N ASN A 135 -9.86 21.91 -10.39
CA ASN A 135 -9.13 23.13 -10.65
C ASN A 135 -7.70 22.79 -11.05
N GLY A 136 -7.41 22.73 -12.35
CA GLY A 136 -6.06 22.86 -12.93
C GLY A 136 -4.96 22.19 -12.12
N PHE A 137 -5.12 20.89 -11.83
CA PHE A 137 -4.09 20.10 -11.13
C PHE A 137 -2.79 20.14 -11.93
N ASP A 138 -1.88 20.99 -11.48
CA ASP A 138 -0.55 21.08 -12.03
C ASP A 138 0.22 19.83 -11.61
N LEU A 139 0.15 18.81 -12.47
CA LEU A 139 0.91 17.57 -12.34
C LEU A 139 2.42 17.85 -12.23
N ASN A 140 2.91 18.90 -12.89
CA ASN A 140 4.32 19.29 -12.79
C ASN A 140 4.63 19.91 -11.42
N ALA A 141 3.72 20.69 -10.83
CA ALA A 141 3.87 21.14 -9.44
C ALA A 141 3.81 19.98 -8.45
N LEU A 142 2.93 18.99 -8.67
CA LEU A 142 2.92 17.76 -7.87
C LEU A 142 4.26 17.02 -8.00
N HIS A 143 4.71 16.77 -9.24
CA HIS A 143 5.99 16.13 -9.51
C HIS A 143 7.14 16.84 -8.83
N ARG A 144 7.27 18.16 -9.00
CA ARG A 144 8.31 18.98 -8.35
C ARG A 144 8.24 18.88 -6.83
N THR A 145 7.05 18.97 -6.26
CA THR A 145 6.85 18.89 -4.80
C THR A 145 7.22 17.52 -4.25
N LEU A 146 6.80 16.45 -4.91
CA LEU A 146 7.06 15.09 -4.47
C LEU A 146 8.53 14.69 -4.72
N GLN A 147 9.12 15.13 -5.83
CA GLN A 147 10.54 14.91 -6.12
C GLN A 147 11.43 15.64 -5.12
N ALA A 148 11.13 16.89 -4.78
CA ALA A 148 11.82 17.62 -3.71
C ALA A 148 11.74 16.87 -2.37
N GLU A 149 10.59 16.29 -2.05
CA GLU A 149 10.39 15.53 -0.81
C GLU A 149 11.10 14.16 -0.83
N LEU A 150 11.18 13.50 -1.99
CA LEU A 150 11.98 12.29 -2.18
C LEU A 150 13.48 12.57 -1.99
N VAL A 151 13.98 13.65 -2.60
CA VAL A 151 15.36 14.12 -2.43
C VAL A 151 15.64 14.47 -0.97
N ARG A 152 14.73 15.20 -0.31
CA ARG A 152 14.83 15.54 1.11
C ARG A 152 14.91 14.30 2.01
N ARG A 153 14.23 13.21 1.62
CA ARG A 153 14.25 11.92 2.32
C ARG A 153 15.42 11.02 1.90
N GLY A 154 16.32 11.50 1.04
CA GLY A 154 17.49 10.76 0.58
C GLY A 154 17.16 9.60 -0.37
N VAL A 155 15.98 9.59 -0.99
CA VAL A 155 15.60 8.57 -1.95
C VAL A 155 16.12 8.96 -3.33
N GLN A 156 17.08 8.19 -3.87
CA GLN A 156 17.61 8.42 -5.22
C GLN A 156 16.66 7.87 -6.30
N PHE A 157 16.44 8.66 -7.35
CA PHE A 157 15.68 8.26 -8.53
C PHE A 157 16.60 7.48 -9.50
N ALA A 158 16.07 6.43 -10.12
CA ALA A 158 16.80 5.66 -11.15
C ALA A 158 16.73 6.30 -12.55
N ARG A 159 16.12 7.48 -12.70
CA ARG A 159 16.01 8.17 -13.97
C ARG A 159 16.93 9.38 -13.97
N SER A 160 18.16 9.18 -14.41
CA SER A 160 19.04 10.24 -14.88
C SER A 160 18.61 10.65 -16.29
N GLU A 161 17.43 11.23 -16.41
CA GLU A 161 17.16 12.18 -17.49
C GLU A 161 17.05 13.51 -16.76
N SER A 162 18.01 14.36 -17.04
CA SER A 162 18.32 15.62 -16.37
C SER A 162 17.07 16.43 -16.06
N VAL A 163 16.90 16.79 -14.79
CA VAL A 163 15.96 17.82 -14.33
C VAL A 163 16.18 19.14 -15.08
N ASP A 164 17.36 19.34 -15.67
CA ASP A 164 17.70 20.49 -16.50
C ASP A 164 16.90 20.56 -17.83
N GLU A 165 16.39 19.47 -18.38
CA GLU A 165 15.63 19.52 -19.65
C GLU A 165 14.16 19.94 -19.50
N LEU A 166 13.60 19.89 -18.28
CA LEU A 166 12.22 20.31 -17.99
C LEU A 166 12.13 21.72 -17.37
N MET A 167 13.28 22.37 -17.14
CA MET A 167 13.35 23.74 -16.60
C MET A 167 13.62 24.81 -17.68
N ASP A 168 13.93 24.42 -18.92
CA ASP A 168 14.41 25.34 -19.97
C ASP A 168 13.43 25.63 -21.13
N THR A 169 12.21 25.12 -21.12
CA THR A 169 11.26 25.38 -22.24
C THR A 169 10.47 26.70 -22.14
N ASP A 170 10.66 27.50 -21.08
CA ASP A 170 9.98 28.80 -20.91
C ASP A 170 10.81 30.02 -21.39
N GLN A 171 11.89 29.84 -22.16
CA GLN A 171 12.71 30.95 -22.68
C GLN A 171 12.89 31.02 -24.21
N ILE A 172 12.05 30.39 -25.02
CA ILE A 172 12.06 30.65 -26.48
C ILE A 172 10.66 30.97 -26.99
N ALA A 173 10.22 32.19 -26.72
CA ALA A 173 9.19 32.88 -27.48
C ALA A 173 9.48 34.39 -27.45
N GLU A 174 10.42 34.82 -28.29
CA GLU A 174 10.39 36.16 -28.91
C GLU A 174 9.63 36.08 -30.24
#